data_AF-A0A2E9EAH3-F1
#
_entry.id   AF-A0A2E9EAH3-F1
#
_cell.length_a   1.000
_cell.length_b   1.000
_cell.length_c   1.000
_cell.angle_alpha   90.00
_cell.angle_beta   90.00
_cell.angle_gamma   90.00
#
_symmetry.space_group_name_H-M   'P 1'
#
loop_
_entity.id
_entity.type
_entity.pdbx_description
1 polymer ?
#
loop_
_entity_poly.entity_id
_entity_poly.type
_entity_poly.pdbx_seq_one_letter_code
_entity_poly.pdbx_strand_id
1 'polypeptide(L)'
;MINRAAHKLKSIAGKLTVPEPQRYGVVQKIVGMTIEAIGLNAPLGSICLIENSDGHRSQAQIVGFSEDAILMMSFSGPIGIEPE
;
A
#
# COMPACT_ATOMS: atom_id res chain seq x y z
N MET A 1 -24.84 -18.74 29.61
CA MET A 1 -24.41 -18.21 28.29
C MET A 1 -23.29 -17.15 28.36
N ILE A 2 -23.18 -16.33 29.42
CA ILE A 2 -22.15 -15.27 29.57
C ILE A 2 -20.69 -15.79 29.55
N ASN A 3 -20.42 -16.98 30.11
CA ASN A 3 -19.05 -17.51 30.27
C ASN A 3 -18.34 -17.86 28.95
N ARG A 4 -19.09 -18.21 27.89
CA ARG A 4 -18.49 -18.61 26.61
C ARG A 4 -17.95 -17.41 25.83
N ALA A 5 -18.65 -16.28 25.88
CA ALA A 5 -18.20 -15.03 25.26
C ALA A 5 -16.92 -14.51 25.95
N ALA A 6 -16.89 -14.54 27.29
CA ALA A 6 -15.71 -14.14 28.07
C ALA A 6 -14.48 -15.00 27.76
N HIS A 7 -14.65 -16.32 27.63
CA HIS A 7 -13.56 -17.23 27.25
C HIS A 7 -13.07 -16.97 25.83
N LYS A 8 -13.97 -16.67 24.89
CA LYS A 8 -13.61 -16.38 23.50
C LYS A 8 -12.85 -15.06 23.36
N LEU A 9 -13.28 -14.02 24.08
CA LEU A 9 -12.58 -12.73 24.15
C LEU A 9 -11.18 -12.87 24.77
N LYS A 10 -11.01 -13.62 25.88
CA LYS A 10 -9.68 -13.88 26.47
C LYS A 10 -8.74 -14.58 25.49
N SER A 11 -9.26 -15.54 24.71
CA SER A 11 -8.46 -16.26 23.72
C SER A 11 -8.00 -15.37 22.55
N ILE A 12 -8.84 -14.42 22.12
CA ILE A 12 -8.49 -13.46 21.06
C ILE A 12 -7.56 -12.36 21.60
N ALA A 13 -7.84 -11.85 22.80
CA ALA A 13 -7.01 -10.84 23.46
C ALA A 13 -5.56 -11.29 23.63
N GLY A 14 -5.33 -12.54 24.04
CA GLY A 14 -3.98 -13.09 24.15
C GLY A 14 -3.25 -13.34 22.83
N LYS A 15 -3.93 -13.16 21.68
CA LYS A 15 -3.39 -13.33 20.33
C LYS A 15 -3.32 -12.02 19.53
N LEU A 16 -3.87 -10.93 20.06
CA LEU A 16 -3.81 -9.62 19.45
C LEU A 16 -2.40 -9.06 19.60
N THR A 17 -1.72 -8.89 18.48
CA THR A 17 -0.45 -8.17 18.41
C THR A 17 -0.68 -6.81 17.79
N VAL A 18 0.07 -5.80 18.23
CA VAL A 18 0.10 -4.51 17.55
C VAL A 18 0.69 -4.75 16.15
N PRO A 19 0.02 -4.34 15.06
CA PRO A 19 0.59 -4.50 13.73
C PRO A 19 1.82 -3.60 13.58
N GLU A 20 2.78 -4.05 12.79
CA GLU A 20 3.89 -3.21 12.37
C GLU A 20 3.35 -2.00 11.59
N PRO A 21 3.89 -0.79 11.81
CA PRO A 21 3.50 0.39 11.03
C PRO A 21 3.70 0.14 9.54
N GLN A 22 2.65 0.38 8.74
CA GLN A 22 2.75 0.36 7.29
C GLN A 22 3.17 1.73 6.79
N ARG A 23 4.11 1.76 5.83
CA ARG A 23 4.57 2.99 5.18
C ARG A 23 3.71 3.26 3.96
N TYR A 24 3.27 4.51 3.83
CA TYR A 24 2.48 4.99 2.70
C TYR A 24 3.20 6.18 2.06
N GLY A 25 2.98 6.31 0.76
CA GLY A 25 3.32 7.49 0.00
C GLY A 25 2.11 7.93 -0.81
N VAL A 26 2.30 8.96 -1.63
CA VAL A 26 1.22 9.57 -2.41
C VAL A 26 1.62 9.60 -3.87
N VAL A 27 0.70 9.29 -4.77
CA VAL A 27 0.94 9.39 -6.21
C VAL A 27 0.97 10.89 -6.56
N GLN A 28 2.12 11.38 -7.00
CA GLN A 28 2.29 12.80 -7.31
C GLN A 28 1.95 13.11 -8.77
N LYS A 29 2.32 12.23 -9.71
CA LYS A 29 1.95 12.38 -11.12
C LYS A 29 2.11 11.06 -11.88
N ILE A 30 1.55 11.04 -13.08
CA ILE A 30 1.59 9.90 -14.01
C ILE A 30 2.12 10.42 -15.34
N VAL A 31 3.17 9.78 -15.87
CA VAL A 31 3.80 10.15 -17.15
C VAL A 31 3.90 8.90 -18.03
N GLY A 32 3.02 8.80 -19.02
CA GLY A 32 2.91 7.61 -19.85
C GLY A 32 2.55 6.38 -19.02
N MET A 33 3.46 5.40 -18.97
CA MET A 33 3.30 4.16 -18.20
C MET A 33 3.93 4.22 -16.80
N THR A 34 4.65 5.29 -16.50
CA THR A 34 5.39 5.45 -15.25
C THR A 34 4.57 6.30 -14.28
N ILE A 35 4.52 5.84 -13.03
CA ILE A 35 3.83 6.49 -11.92
C ILE A 35 4.90 6.99 -10.96
N GLU A 36 4.82 8.26 -10.57
CA GLU A 36 5.75 8.87 -9.62
C GLU A 36 5.05 9.06 -8.27
N ALA A 37 5.69 8.60 -7.19
CA ALA A 37 5.17 8.76 -5.84
C ALA A 37 6.25 9.22 -4.86
N ILE A 38 5.86 10.07 -3.91
CA ILE A 38 6.72 10.58 -2.83
C ILE A 38 6.29 10.00 -1.48
N GLY A 39 7.16 10.07 -0.47
CA GLY A 39 6.86 9.61 0.89
C GLY A 39 6.94 8.09 1.09
N LEU A 40 7.13 7.33 0.00
CA LEU A 40 7.43 5.90 0.06
C LEU A 40 8.93 5.67 -0.06
N ASN A 41 9.48 4.72 0.72
CA ASN A 41 10.86 4.26 0.59
C ASN A 41 10.86 2.73 0.54
N ALA A 42 11.26 2.16 -0.60
CA ALA A 42 11.40 0.72 -0.78
C ALA A 42 12.42 0.41 -1.91
N PRO A 43 13.08 -0.77 -1.88
CA PRO A 43 14.10 -1.14 -2.85
C PRO A 43 13.57 -1.29 -4.28
N LEU A 44 14.46 -1.11 -5.26
CA LEU A 44 14.20 -1.44 -6.67
C LEU A 44 13.68 -2.87 -6.80
N GLY A 45 12.66 -3.07 -7.63
CA GLY A 45 12.04 -4.37 -7.87
C GLY A 45 11.00 -4.79 -6.83
N SER A 46 10.84 -4.04 -5.72
CA SER A 46 9.80 -4.32 -4.74
C SER A 46 8.41 -4.10 -5.33
N ILE A 47 7.45 -4.90 -4.86
CA ILE A 47 6.04 -4.76 -5.21
C ILE A 47 5.35 -3.90 -4.15
N CYS A 48 4.61 -2.90 -4.60
CA CYS A 48 3.75 -2.07 -3.79
C CYS A 48 2.29 -2.17 -4.26
N LEU A 49 1.39 -1.62 -3.45
CA LEU A 49 -0.01 -1.44 -3.78
C LEU A 49 -0.28 0.05 -3.95
N ILE A 50 -1.01 0.39 -5.00
CA ILE A 50 -1.57 1.72 -5.23
C ILE A 50 -3.06 1.60 -4.90
N GLU A 51 -3.54 2.42 -3.98
CA GLU A 51 -4.94 2.45 -3.54
C GLU A 51 -5.59 3.74 -4.05
N ASN A 52 -6.72 3.60 -4.74
CA ASN A 52 -7.51 4.71 -5.24
C ASN A 52 -8.57 5.14 -4.22
N SER A 53 -9.17 6.31 -4.45
CA SER A 53 -10.24 6.87 -3.61
C SER A 53 -11.49 5.98 -3.53
N ASP A 54 -11.75 5.16 -4.55
CA ASP A 54 -12.84 4.17 -4.61
C ASP A 54 -12.51 2.84 -3.91
N GLY A 55 -11.30 2.72 -3.34
CA GLY A 55 -10.81 1.51 -2.69
C GLY A 55 -10.26 0.45 -3.66
N HIS A 56 -10.25 0.70 -4.97
CA HIS A 56 -9.59 -0.17 -5.93
C HIS A 56 -8.09 -0.20 -5.67
N ARG A 57 -7.48 -1.39 -5.78
CA ARG A 57 -6.05 -1.60 -5.54
C ARG A 57 -5.37 -2.17 -6.76
N SER A 58 -4.28 -1.55 -7.16
CA SER A 58 -3.42 -1.98 -8.27
C SER A 58 -2.04 -2.35 -7.76
N GLN A 59 -1.48 -3.46 -8.26
CA GLN A 59 -0.11 -3.84 -7.96
C GLN A 59 0.86 -3.13 -8.90
N ALA A 60 1.94 -2.59 -8.35
CA ALA A 60 3.01 -1.98 -9.11
C ALA A 60 4.37 -2.44 -8.62
N GLN A 61 5.36 -2.39 -9.52
CA GLN A 61 6.75 -2.64 -9.19
C GLN A 61 7.52 -1.32 -9.19
N ILE A 62 8.41 -1.16 -8.22
CA ILE A 62 9.39 -0.06 -8.22
C ILE A 62 10.42 -0.32 -9.31
N VAL A 63 10.46 0.56 -10.31
CA VAL A 63 11.33 0.45 -11.49
C VAL A 63 12.45 1.49 -11.52
N GLY A 64 12.41 2.47 -10.61
CA GLY A 64 13.46 3.48 -10.52
C GLY A 64 13.18 4.53 -9.47
N PHE A 65 14.00 5.58 -9.49
CA PHE A 65 13.95 6.70 -8.56
C PHE A 65 14.28 7.99 -9.33
N SER A 66 13.69 9.11 -8.94
CA SER A 66 13.97 10.43 -9.51
C SER A 66 13.80 11.49 -8.43
N GLU A 67 14.84 12.30 -8.17
CA GLU A 67 14.84 13.32 -7.11
C GLU A 67 14.37 12.75 -5.76
N ASP A 68 13.18 13.13 -5.30
CA ASP A 68 12.52 12.67 -4.07
C ASP A 68 11.41 11.64 -4.30
N ALA A 69 11.20 11.21 -5.55
CA ALA A 69 10.16 10.29 -5.97
C ALA A 69 10.69 8.87 -6.25
N ILE A 70 9.83 7.89 -5.96
CA ILE A 70 9.91 6.54 -6.47
C ILE A 70 9.15 6.46 -7.79
N LEU A 71 9.75 5.78 -8.77
CA LEU A 71 9.14 5.49 -10.05
C LEU A 71 8.60 4.06 -10.04
N MET A 72 7.33 3.90 -10.41
CA MET A 72 6.62 2.63 -10.40
C MET A 72 5.98 2.33 -11.74
N MET A 73 5.85 1.05 -12.07
CA MET A 73 5.02 0.58 -13.17
C MET A 73 3.95 -0.37 -12.64
N SER A 74 2.69 -0.05 -12.93
CA SER A 74 1.55 -0.91 -12.63
C SER A 74 1.51 -2.11 -13.59
N PHE A 75 1.24 -3.30 -13.08
CA PHE A 75 1.09 -4.51 -13.90
C PHE A 75 -0.15 -4.48 -14.79
N SER A 76 -1.20 -3.76 -14.38
CA SER A 76 -2.43 -3.55 -15.16
C SER A 76 -2.39 -2.26 -15.99
N GLY A 77 -1.26 -1.55 -15.98
CA GLY A 77 -1.15 -0.21 -16.55
C GLY A 77 -1.70 0.90 -15.65
N PRO A 78 -1.55 2.17 -16.06
CA PRO A 78 -1.88 3.33 -15.25
C PRO A 78 -3.36 3.73 -15.30
N ILE A 79 -4.18 3.09 -16.15
CA ILE A 79 -5.59 3.44 -16.32
C ILE A 79 -6.33 3.28 -15.00
N GLY A 80 -7.03 4.35 -14.59
CA GLY A 80 -7.78 4.39 -13.35
C GLY A 80 -6.95 4.69 -12.11
N ILE A 81 -5.64 4.95 -12.23
CA ILE A 81 -4.82 5.49 -11.13
C ILE A 81 -4.86 7.00 -11.21
N GLU A 82 -5.06 7.65 -10.07
CA GLU A 82 -5.20 9.10 -9.96
C GLU A 82 -4.10 9.65 -9.04
N PRO A 83 -3.49 10.81 -9.36
CA PRO A 83 -2.71 11.56 -8.39
C PRO A 83 -3.58 12.00 -7.20
N GLU A 84 -2.94 12.20 -6.04
CA GLU A 84 -3.58 12.86 -4.90
C GLU A 84 -3.82 14.36 -5.13
#